data_AF-A0A951A0L0-F1
#
_entry.id   AF-A0A951A0L0-F1
#
_cell.length_a   1.000
_cell.length_b   1.000
_cell.length_c   1.000
_cell.angle_alpha   90.00
_cell.angle_beta   90.00
_cell.angle_gamma   90.00
#
_symmetry.space_group_name_H-M   'P 1'
#
loop_
_entity.id
_entity.type
_entity.pdbx_description
1 polymer ?
#
loop_
_entity_poly.entity_id
_entity_poly.type
_entity_poly.pdbx_seq_one_letter_code
_entity_poly.pdbx_strand_id
1 'polypeptide(L)'
;MFVLPRYAEVRHALENWQVFSSAGGVTMNDEMNEKLRGGLLCSDPPTHDVLRKVIERPLTPKAVSTLRERVTAEAERIVESLVAKGTFDVATELAPHLPVSIVSELVGLPEEGRERMLDWAPANFDCFGPINERTKAAFPIVGEW
;
A
#
# COMPACT_ATOMS: atom_id res chain seq x y z
N MET A 1 -23.11 7.21 -5.33
CA MET A 1 -21.86 6.61 -5.83
C MET A 1 -22.06 6.19 -7.27
N PHE A 2 -21.08 6.40 -8.14
CA PHE A 2 -21.07 5.89 -9.52
C PHE A 2 -20.06 4.74 -9.63
N VAL A 3 -20.25 3.86 -10.60
CA VAL A 3 -19.31 2.77 -10.91
C VAL A 3 -18.86 2.93 -12.36
N LEU A 4 -17.54 2.95 -12.58
CA LEU A 4 -16.92 2.98 -13.90
C LEU A 4 -16.20 1.64 -14.13
N PRO A 5 -16.84 0.64 -14.74
CA PRO A 5 -16.27 -0.71 -14.82
C PRO A 5 -15.40 -0.92 -16.06
N ARG A 6 -15.40 0.00 -17.05
CA ARG A 6 -14.64 -0.19 -18.29
C ARG A 6 -13.32 0.57 -18.27
N TYR A 7 -12.32 -0.04 -18.87
CA TYR A 7 -10.95 0.50 -18.95
C TYR A 7 -10.90 1.96 -19.41
N ALA A 8 -11.59 2.30 -20.51
CA ALA A 8 -11.53 3.64 -21.09
C ALA A 8 -12.08 4.71 -20.12
N GLU A 9 -13.15 4.40 -19.39
CA GLU A 9 -13.76 5.31 -18.43
C GLU A 9 -12.90 5.47 -17.17
N VAL A 10 -12.33 4.37 -16.65
CA VAL A 10 -11.40 4.40 -15.51
C VAL A 10 -10.15 5.22 -15.85
N ARG A 11 -9.54 4.94 -17.01
CA ARG A 11 -8.36 5.68 -17.47
C ARG A 11 -8.67 7.16 -17.61
N HIS A 12 -9.79 7.51 -18.25
CA HIS A 12 -10.22 8.89 -18.39
C HIS A 12 -10.37 9.56 -17.02
N ALA A 13 -11.04 8.92 -16.05
CA ALA A 13 -11.16 9.48 -14.71
C ALA A 13 -9.81 9.71 -14.03
N LEU A 14 -8.90 8.73 -14.08
CA LEU A 14 -7.56 8.81 -13.47
C LEU A 14 -6.68 9.90 -14.10
N GLU A 15 -6.84 10.20 -15.39
CA GLU A 15 -6.07 11.25 -16.09
C GLU A 15 -6.66 12.66 -15.89
N ASN A 16 -7.89 12.80 -15.37
CA ASN A 16 -8.63 14.07 -15.29
C ASN A 16 -8.95 14.49 -13.84
N TRP A 17 -7.90 14.68 -13.03
CA TRP A 17 -8.02 15.02 -11.60
C TRP A 17 -8.79 16.31 -11.32
N GLN A 18 -8.81 17.28 -12.26
CA GLN A 18 -9.58 18.52 -12.11
C GLN A 18 -11.09 18.27 -12.02
N VAL A 19 -11.56 17.16 -12.60
CA VAL A 19 -12.95 16.71 -12.54
C VAL A 19 -13.10 15.63 -11.46
N PHE A 20 -12.16 14.70 -11.38
CA PHE A 20 -12.14 13.59 -10.42
C PHE A 20 -11.06 13.82 -9.36
N SER A 21 -11.32 14.79 -8.49
CA SER A 21 -10.42 15.22 -7.42
C SER A 21 -10.20 14.14 -6.37
N SER A 22 -8.95 13.96 -5.93
CA SER A 22 -8.60 13.11 -4.78
C SER A 22 -8.57 13.90 -3.47
N ALA A 23 -8.51 15.23 -3.52
CA ALA A 23 -8.47 16.09 -2.33
C ALA A 23 -9.76 16.02 -1.48
N GLY A 24 -10.87 15.61 -2.08
CA GLY A 24 -12.13 15.34 -1.38
C GLY A 24 -12.17 14.01 -0.62
N GLY A 25 -11.19 13.14 -0.84
CA GLY A 25 -11.12 11.79 -0.29
C GLY A 25 -11.26 10.69 -1.34
N VAL A 26 -10.57 9.57 -1.14
CA VAL A 26 -10.53 8.43 -2.08
C VAL A 26 -11.19 7.16 -1.52
N THR A 27 -11.81 7.26 -0.34
CA THR A 27 -12.48 6.15 0.34
C THR A 27 -14.00 6.29 0.28
N MET A 28 -14.72 5.22 0.59
CA MET A 28 -16.19 5.20 0.59
C MET A 28 -16.83 5.74 1.88
N ASN A 29 -16.04 6.23 2.84
CA ASN A 29 -16.56 6.75 4.10
C ASN A 29 -15.86 8.04 4.56
N ASP A 30 -16.63 8.95 5.17
CA ASP A 30 -16.15 10.29 5.53
C ASP A 30 -15.13 10.27 6.67
N GLU A 31 -15.25 9.33 7.62
CA GLU A 31 -14.32 9.21 8.74
C GLU A 31 -12.89 8.95 8.25
N MET A 32 -12.73 8.03 7.30
CA MET A 32 -11.43 7.70 6.75
C MET A 32 -10.90 8.82 5.84
N ASN A 33 -11.77 9.44 5.05
CA ASN A 33 -11.42 10.60 4.23
C ASN A 33 -10.92 11.78 5.08
N GLU A 34 -11.47 12.02 6.26
CA GLU A 34 -11.02 13.07 7.16
C GLU A 34 -9.62 12.79 7.72
N LYS A 35 -9.35 11.55 8.17
CA LYS A 35 -8.03 11.18 8.71
C LYS A 35 -6.93 11.18 7.64
N LEU A 36 -7.26 10.89 6.38
CA LEU A 36 -6.28 10.89 5.27
C LEU A 36 -6.07 12.27 4.64
N ARG A 37 -6.86 13.27 5.03
CA ARG A 37 -6.85 14.61 4.44
C ARG A 37 -5.45 15.22 4.49
N GLY A 38 -5.01 15.77 3.36
CA GLY A 38 -3.69 16.41 3.23
C GLY A 38 -2.53 15.44 3.05
N GLY A 39 -2.75 14.12 3.12
CA GLY A 39 -1.77 13.12 2.70
C GLY A 39 -1.61 13.08 1.18
N LEU A 40 -0.48 12.53 0.70
CA LEU A 40 -0.16 12.46 -0.73
C LEU A 40 -1.30 11.86 -1.56
N LEU A 41 -1.90 10.76 -1.09
CA LEU A 41 -2.99 10.08 -1.79
C LEU A 41 -4.30 10.89 -1.87
N CYS A 42 -4.55 11.75 -0.88
CA CYS A 42 -5.78 12.55 -0.76
C CYS A 42 -5.48 14.04 -0.97
N SER A 43 -4.73 14.36 -2.03
CA SER A 43 -4.37 15.73 -2.40
C SER A 43 -4.34 15.87 -3.92
N ASP A 44 -4.58 17.08 -4.40
CA ASP A 44 -4.42 17.46 -5.81
C ASP A 44 -3.29 18.51 -5.96
N PRO A 45 -2.80 18.79 -7.18
CA PRO A 45 -1.89 19.90 -7.42
C PRO A 45 -2.44 21.24 -6.91
N PRO A 46 -1.58 22.13 -6.36
CA PRO A 46 -0.12 22.03 -6.30
C PRO A 46 0.41 21.28 -5.06
N THR A 47 -0.43 21.04 -4.05
CA THR A 47 -0.01 20.36 -2.80
C THR A 47 0.51 18.95 -3.07
N HIS A 48 -0.19 18.20 -3.93
CA HIS A 48 0.23 16.87 -4.37
C HIS A 48 1.65 16.89 -4.94
N ASP A 49 1.98 17.87 -5.78
CA ASP A 49 3.29 17.95 -6.47
C ASP A 49 4.43 18.13 -5.47
N VAL A 50 4.21 18.96 -4.45
CA VAL A 50 5.17 19.19 -3.37
C VAL A 50 5.40 17.90 -2.58
N LEU A 51 4.33 17.23 -2.16
CA LEU A 51 4.40 15.98 -1.39
C LEU A 51 5.04 14.85 -2.22
N ARG A 52 4.66 14.74 -3.50
CA ARG A 52 5.17 13.72 -4.42
C ARG A 52 6.68 13.85 -4.60
N LYS A 53 7.18 15.08 -4.75
CA LYS A 53 8.60 15.37 -4.91
C LYS A 53 9.45 14.93 -3.71
N VAL A 54 8.89 14.93 -2.51
CA VAL A 54 9.58 14.43 -1.31
C VAL A 54 9.71 12.91 -1.34
N ILE A 55 8.63 12.21 -1.73
CA ILE A 55 8.53 10.75 -1.67
C ILE A 55 9.15 10.05 -2.89
N GLU A 56 9.24 10.72 -4.05
CA GLU A 56 9.68 10.07 -5.30
C GLU A 56 11.16 9.67 -5.32
N ARG A 57 12.03 10.38 -4.58
CA ARG A 57 13.49 10.17 -4.62
C ARG A 57 13.92 8.72 -4.32
N PRO A 58 13.49 8.09 -3.22
CA PRO A 58 13.79 6.68 -2.95
C PRO A 58 13.13 5.71 -3.96
N LEU A 59 12.14 6.17 -4.71
CA LEU A 59 11.38 5.36 -5.68
C LEU A 59 11.87 5.55 -7.13
N THR A 60 12.94 6.32 -7.35
CA THR A 60 13.51 6.50 -8.69
C THR A 60 14.08 5.19 -9.24
N PRO A 61 14.09 4.96 -10.57
CA PRO A 61 14.65 3.75 -11.16
C PRO A 61 16.08 3.45 -10.70
N LYS A 62 16.89 4.50 -10.51
CA LYS A 62 18.26 4.37 -9.98
C LYS A 62 18.26 3.89 -8.52
N ALA A 63 17.46 4.49 -7.64
CA ALA A 63 17.36 4.07 -6.24
C ALA A 63 16.81 2.65 -6.10
N VAL A 64 15.80 2.28 -6.89
CA VAL A 64 15.25 0.91 -6.89
C VAL A 64 16.27 -0.09 -7.47
N SER A 65 17.08 0.31 -8.45
CA SER A 65 18.07 -0.60 -9.05
C SER A 65 19.13 -1.10 -8.06
N THR A 66 19.47 -0.31 -7.04
CA THR A 66 20.43 -0.73 -6.00
C THR A 66 19.88 -1.83 -5.11
N LEU A 67 18.55 -2.06 -5.10
CA LEU A 67 17.92 -3.13 -4.34
C LEU A 67 17.95 -4.48 -5.07
N ARG A 68 18.31 -4.51 -6.36
CA ARG A 68 18.22 -5.70 -7.20
C ARG A 68 18.92 -6.91 -6.61
N GLU A 69 20.18 -6.75 -6.20
CA GLU A 69 20.99 -7.86 -5.67
C GLU A 69 20.37 -8.41 -4.38
N ARG A 70 19.93 -7.52 -3.49
CA ARG A 70 19.29 -7.89 -2.24
C ARG A 70 17.94 -8.58 -2.44
N VAL A 71 17.09 -8.04 -3.30
CA VAL A 71 15.79 -8.64 -3.63
C VAL A 71 15.99 -10.03 -4.25
N THR A 72 17.00 -10.18 -5.11
CA THR A 72 17.35 -11.48 -5.71
C THR A 72 17.78 -12.48 -4.64
N ALA A 73 18.73 -12.10 -3.77
CA ALA A 73 19.22 -12.98 -2.72
C ALA A 73 18.12 -13.40 -1.74
N GLU A 74 17.23 -12.47 -1.38
CA GLU A 74 16.10 -12.76 -0.51
C GLU A 74 15.07 -13.68 -1.19
N ALA A 75 14.79 -13.47 -2.47
CA ALA A 75 13.91 -14.35 -3.24
C ALA A 75 14.48 -15.76 -3.36
N GLU A 76 15.78 -15.90 -3.64
CA GLU A 76 16.47 -17.20 -3.69
C GLU A 76 16.36 -17.93 -2.35
N ARG A 77 16.64 -17.25 -1.24
CA ARG A 77 16.53 -17.81 0.11
C ARG A 77 15.12 -18.32 0.43
N ILE A 78 14.08 -17.55 0.09
CA ILE A 78 12.69 -17.94 0.30
C ILE A 78 12.36 -19.19 -0.53
N VAL A 79 12.72 -19.19 -1.82
CA VAL A 79 12.43 -20.31 -2.72
C VAL A 79 13.16 -21.58 -2.28
N GLU A 80 14.44 -21.50 -1.92
CA GLU A 80 15.22 -22.64 -1.43
C GLU A 80 14.55 -23.28 -0.20
N SER A 81 14.12 -22.45 0.76
CA SER A 81 13.45 -22.92 1.98
C SER A 81 12.13 -23.63 1.68
N LEU A 82 11.30 -23.05 0.80
CA LEU A 82 9.99 -23.60 0.44
C LEU A 82 10.11 -24.89 -0.40
N VAL A 83 11.09 -24.96 -1.30
CA VAL A 83 11.39 -26.17 -2.08
C VAL A 83 11.81 -27.31 -1.15
N ALA A 84 12.69 -27.04 -0.18
CA ALA A 84 13.10 -28.04 0.82
C ALA A 84 11.92 -28.55 1.67
N LYS A 85 10.92 -27.70 1.93
CA LYS A 85 9.68 -28.08 2.63
C LYS A 85 8.77 -29.00 1.80
N GLY A 86 8.84 -28.93 0.47
CA GLY A 86 8.11 -29.78 -0.48
C GLY A 86 6.66 -29.38 -0.72
N THR A 87 5.92 -28.96 0.32
CA THR A 87 4.54 -28.42 0.17
C THR A 87 4.37 -27.20 1.06
N PHE A 88 3.80 -26.14 0.49
CA PHE A 88 3.58 -24.86 1.16
C PHE A 88 2.36 -24.15 0.56
N ASP A 89 1.80 -23.20 1.31
CA ASP A 89 0.75 -22.30 0.84
C ASP A 89 1.37 -21.01 0.29
N VAL A 90 1.13 -20.73 -1.00
CA VAL A 90 1.67 -19.54 -1.67
C VAL A 90 1.17 -18.24 -1.03
N ALA A 91 -0.08 -18.19 -0.56
CA ALA A 91 -0.69 -16.98 -0.06
C ALA A 91 -0.14 -16.58 1.33
N THR A 92 0.22 -17.56 2.14
CA THR A 92 0.68 -17.34 3.52
C THR A 92 2.19 -17.51 3.69
N GLU A 93 2.84 -18.30 2.83
CA GLU A 93 4.25 -18.69 2.99
C GLU A 93 5.18 -18.22 1.86
N LEU A 94 4.66 -17.57 0.80
CA LEU A 94 5.50 -17.00 -0.26
C LEU A 94 5.19 -15.52 -0.50
N ALA A 95 3.94 -15.20 -0.85
CA ALA A 95 3.52 -13.85 -1.24
C ALA A 95 3.86 -12.74 -0.22
N PRO A 96 3.69 -12.92 1.11
CA PRO A 96 3.94 -11.85 2.07
C PRO A 96 5.43 -11.62 2.35
N HIS A 97 6.31 -12.60 2.11
CA HIS A 97 7.69 -12.55 2.59
C HIS A 97 8.51 -11.41 1.99
N LEU A 98 8.55 -11.31 0.66
CA LEU A 98 9.34 -10.26 -0.01
C LEU A 98 8.84 -8.84 0.32
N PRO A 99 7.52 -8.56 0.28
CA PRO A 99 7.01 -7.28 0.75
C PRO A 99 7.42 -6.99 2.18
N VAL A 100 7.30 -7.96 3.11
CA VAL A 100 7.65 -7.73 4.51
C VAL A 100 9.13 -7.48 4.70
N SER A 101 10.01 -8.31 4.14
CA SER A 101 11.45 -8.19 4.41
C SER A 101 12.09 -6.99 3.72
N ILE A 102 11.63 -6.62 2.52
CA ILE A 102 12.22 -5.52 1.74
C ILE A 102 11.53 -4.20 2.06
N VAL A 103 10.19 -4.13 2.05
CA VAL A 103 9.49 -2.85 2.17
C VAL A 103 9.58 -2.30 3.58
N SER A 104 9.50 -3.15 4.63
CA SER A 104 9.54 -2.68 6.01
C SER A 104 10.83 -1.91 6.33
N GLU A 105 11.94 -2.33 5.75
CA GLU A 105 13.22 -1.65 5.90
C GLU A 105 13.26 -0.35 5.08
N LEU A 106 12.76 -0.36 3.84
CA LEU A 106 12.73 0.83 2.99
C LEU A 106 11.90 1.96 3.60
N VAL A 107 10.83 1.62 4.32
CA VAL A 107 10.00 2.58 5.05
C VAL A 107 10.51 2.85 6.48
N GLY A 108 11.63 2.23 6.87
CA GLY A 108 12.36 2.52 8.10
C GLY A 108 11.77 1.89 9.37
N LEU A 109 10.98 0.82 9.26
CA LEU A 109 10.47 0.10 10.44
C LEU A 109 11.62 -0.61 11.18
N PRO A 110 11.62 -0.56 12.53
CA PRO A 110 12.52 -1.37 13.35
C PRO A 110 12.32 -2.86 13.03
N GLU A 111 13.25 -3.72 13.44
CA GLU A 111 13.12 -5.17 13.19
C GLU A 111 11.97 -5.76 14.00
N GLU A 112 11.83 -5.30 15.24
CA GLU A 112 10.71 -5.63 16.11
C GLU A 112 9.41 -5.01 15.58
N GLY A 113 8.37 -5.84 15.37
CA GLY A 113 7.05 -5.39 14.95
C GLY A 113 6.85 -5.32 13.44
N ARG A 114 7.82 -5.76 12.60
CA ARG A 114 7.62 -5.83 11.14
C ARG A 114 6.52 -6.79 10.75
N GLU A 115 6.34 -7.85 11.52
CA GLU A 115 5.25 -8.81 11.34
C GLU A 115 3.88 -8.14 11.38
N ARG A 116 3.74 -7.06 12.15
CA ARG A 116 2.49 -6.29 12.27
C ARG A 116 2.11 -5.59 10.98
N MET A 117 3.06 -5.38 10.05
CA MET A 117 2.74 -4.84 8.73
C MET A 117 1.74 -5.72 7.98
N LEU A 118 1.75 -7.03 8.23
CA LEU A 118 0.77 -7.96 7.65
C LEU A 118 -0.62 -7.83 8.24
N ASP A 119 -0.76 -7.26 9.43
CA ASP A 119 -2.06 -6.97 10.05
C ASP A 119 -2.55 -5.56 9.66
N TRP A 120 -1.64 -4.59 9.72
CA TRP A 120 -1.93 -3.18 9.49
C TRP A 120 -2.29 -2.87 8.04
N ALA A 121 -1.56 -3.45 7.07
CA ALA A 121 -1.81 -3.20 5.65
C ALA A 121 -3.22 -3.61 5.20
N PRO A 122 -3.69 -4.86 5.43
CA PRO A 122 -5.05 -5.24 5.05
C PRO A 122 -6.10 -4.47 5.85
N ALA A 123 -5.89 -4.23 7.15
CA ALA A 123 -6.81 -3.44 7.97
C ALA A 123 -6.99 -2.02 7.41
N ASN A 124 -5.90 -1.38 6.96
CA ASN A 124 -5.98 -0.06 6.33
C ASN A 124 -6.82 -0.09 5.04
N PHE A 125 -6.67 -1.10 4.19
CA PHE A 125 -7.51 -1.24 2.98
C PHE A 125 -8.97 -1.56 3.30
N ASP A 126 -9.24 -2.36 4.33
CA ASP A 126 -10.60 -2.65 4.79
C ASP A 126 -11.32 -1.39 5.31
N CYS A 127 -10.56 -0.42 5.86
CA CYS A 127 -11.08 0.88 6.25
C CYS A 127 -11.44 1.80 5.07
N PHE A 128 -11.06 1.48 3.83
CA PHE A 128 -11.41 2.30 2.65
C PHE A 128 -12.82 2.02 2.12
N GLY A 129 -13.41 0.89 2.52
CA GLY A 129 -14.76 0.47 2.12
C GLY A 129 -15.88 1.26 2.79
N PRO A 130 -17.15 0.90 2.51
CA PRO A 130 -18.29 1.48 3.23
C PRO A 130 -18.28 1.01 4.68
N ILE A 131 -18.85 1.81 5.59
CA ILE A 131 -18.97 1.43 7.01
C ILE A 131 -19.82 0.17 7.16
N ASN A 132 -19.15 -0.97 7.30
CA ASN A 132 -19.72 -2.30 7.48
C ASN A 132 -18.94 -3.06 8.56
N GLU A 133 -19.31 -4.31 8.84
CA GLU A 133 -18.66 -5.12 9.87
C GLU A 133 -17.15 -5.34 9.62
N ARG A 134 -16.72 -5.40 8.36
CA ARG A 134 -15.30 -5.52 8.01
C ARG A 134 -14.52 -4.26 8.38
N THR A 135 -15.02 -3.08 7.98
CA THR A 135 -14.39 -1.80 8.32
C THR A 135 -14.37 -1.56 9.84
N LYS A 136 -15.47 -1.87 10.55
CA LYS A 136 -15.52 -1.74 12.02
C LYS A 136 -14.50 -2.64 12.72
N ALA A 137 -14.33 -3.88 12.24
CA ALA A 137 -13.35 -4.81 12.79
C ALA A 137 -11.90 -4.37 12.53
N ALA A 138 -11.65 -3.63 11.44
CA ALA A 138 -10.33 -3.13 11.06
C ALA A 138 -9.91 -1.85 11.82
N PHE A 139 -10.85 -1.01 12.26
CA PHE A 139 -10.54 0.25 12.92
C PHE A 139 -9.63 0.14 14.16
N PRO A 140 -9.85 -0.82 15.10
CA PRO A 140 -8.94 -0.99 16.23
C PRO A 140 -7.50 -1.25 15.78
N ILE A 141 -7.29 -2.10 14.77
CA ILE A 141 -5.98 -2.53 14.27
C ILE A 141 -5.20 -1.34 13.65
N VAL A 142 -5.88 -0.50 12.86
CA VAL A 142 -5.28 0.71 12.28
C VAL A 142 -4.97 1.76 13.34
N GLY A 143 -5.71 1.80 14.45
CA GLY A 143 -5.51 2.74 15.55
C GLY A 143 -4.34 2.41 16.48
N GLU A 144 -3.63 1.29 16.28
CA GLU A 144 -2.51 0.86 17.12
C GLU A 144 -1.15 1.49 16.73
N TRP A 145 -1.15 2.40 15.75
CA TRP A 145 0.04 3.14 15.30
C TRP A 145 0.27 4.43 16.09
#